data_AF-A0A7X8LQP8-F1
#
_entry.id   AF-A0A7X8LQP8-F1
#
_cell.length_a   1.000
_cell.length_b   1.000
_cell.length_c   1.000
_cell.angle_alpha   90.00
_cell.angle_beta   90.00
_cell.angle_gamma   90.00
#
_symmetry.space_group_name_H-M   'P 1'
#
loop_
_entity.id
_entity.type
_entity.pdbx_description
1 polymer ?
#
loop_
_entity_poly.entity_id
_entity_poly.type
_entity_poly.pdbx_seq_one_letter_code
_entity_poly.pdbx_strand_id
1 'polypeptide(L)'
;APLSDLSRYGYSYQSFHNSDSGYVLLNFQFEYWVSNSAPYSNQVMISGDHSLGQILTGTYQFHDADDDPEGISQYQWYRGTQRDGSDRVPIPGAIGSRYTINNRDQDKFLFFQVTPVASSGTITGESVLSSYSPADLMSIAISSPASKLIYYQGDELDISGLVVMGTYSDGSQRIETINLDNIKGFDSSAPAAGQVLTITVGEKTTIYQVQILEVILESISISTPASKLIYYLGDELDISGLVVTGTYNNGSRPIPITVDNITGFDSSQVAADQLLTITVGGKTATYTIQIKERQVDECFIATAAFGSKFYWPVALLRQFRDQYLLNNSWGRILVNYYYQKSPALAAIIAESEPLKGMVRLLLAPIVAGVYLIYHPWLLLLMGTILLAFCAFRRTVSIKEG
;
A
#
# COMPACT_ATOMS: atom_id res chain seq x y z
N ALA A 1 10.90 -7.64 -92.37
CA ALA A 1 9.89 -8.58 -92.92
C ALA A 1 8.90 -7.79 -93.76
N PRO A 2 8.33 -8.34 -94.85
CA PRO A 2 7.28 -7.63 -95.57
C PRO A 2 6.10 -7.35 -94.63
N LEU A 3 5.55 -6.13 -94.67
CA LEU A 3 4.46 -5.63 -93.80
C LEU A 3 3.18 -6.47 -93.84
N SER A 4 3.08 -7.44 -94.76
CA SER A 4 1.95 -8.34 -94.94
C SER A 4 1.79 -9.40 -93.83
N ASP A 5 2.75 -9.54 -92.91
CA ASP A 5 2.76 -10.63 -91.90
C ASP A 5 2.31 -10.20 -90.48
N LEU A 6 1.88 -8.95 -90.31
CA LEU A 6 1.48 -8.42 -89.00
C LEU A 6 0.00 -8.73 -88.65
N SER A 7 -0.84 -9.12 -89.62
CA SER A 7 -2.24 -9.45 -89.36
C SER A 7 -2.45 -10.67 -88.45
N ARG A 8 -1.46 -11.56 -88.36
CA ARG A 8 -1.49 -12.76 -87.50
C ARG A 8 -1.40 -12.43 -85.99
N TYR A 9 -1.00 -11.21 -85.65
CA TYR A 9 -0.90 -10.70 -84.28
C TYR A 9 -1.99 -9.67 -83.97
N GLY A 10 -3.06 -9.59 -84.78
CA GLY A 10 -4.18 -8.67 -84.55
C GLY A 10 -3.94 -7.24 -85.04
N TYR A 11 -2.87 -6.97 -85.80
CA TYR A 11 -2.57 -5.64 -86.31
C TYR A 11 -3.36 -5.34 -87.60
N SER A 12 -4.10 -4.23 -87.62
CA SER A 12 -4.62 -3.61 -88.83
C SER A 12 -3.95 -2.24 -89.05
N TYR A 13 -3.68 -1.87 -90.30
CA TYR A 13 -3.12 -0.56 -90.64
C TYR A 13 -3.84 0.05 -91.83
N GLN A 14 -3.97 1.38 -91.84
CA GLN A 14 -4.32 2.17 -93.02
C GLN A 14 -3.10 2.97 -93.46
N SER A 15 -2.68 2.80 -94.71
CA SER A 15 -1.58 3.58 -95.29
C SER A 15 -2.12 4.78 -96.04
N PHE A 16 -1.68 5.99 -95.68
CA PHE A 16 -1.92 7.19 -96.46
C PHE A 16 -0.63 7.56 -97.21
N HIS A 17 -0.71 7.63 -98.54
CA HIS A 17 0.40 8.09 -99.38
C HIS A 17 0.28 9.58 -99.62
N ASN A 18 1.29 10.35 -99.20
CA ASN A 18 1.43 11.76 -99.55
C ASN A 18 2.52 11.88 -100.63
N SER A 19 2.17 12.39 -101.81
CA SER A 19 3.02 12.36 -103.02
C SER A 19 4.22 13.31 -102.97
N ASP A 20 4.31 14.23 -102.00
CA ASP A 20 5.31 15.31 -102.03
C ASP A 20 6.43 15.18 -100.99
N SER A 21 6.47 14.13 -100.18
CA SER A 21 7.47 14.02 -99.09
C SER A 21 8.20 12.68 -98.98
N GLY A 22 7.83 11.66 -99.78
CA GLY A 22 8.47 10.34 -99.73
C GLY A 22 8.29 9.55 -98.42
N TYR A 23 7.50 10.05 -97.47
CA TYR A 23 7.18 9.37 -96.21
C TYR A 23 5.78 8.77 -96.25
N VAL A 24 5.65 7.52 -95.76
CA VAL A 24 4.36 6.85 -95.53
C VAL A 24 4.01 6.99 -94.05
N LEU A 25 2.86 7.59 -93.75
CA LEU A 25 2.31 7.60 -92.40
C LEU A 25 1.52 6.30 -92.18
N LEU A 26 1.96 5.50 -91.20
CA LEU A 26 1.28 4.31 -90.75
C LEU A 26 0.57 4.62 -89.42
N ASN A 27 -0.76 4.67 -89.45
CA ASN A 27 -1.55 4.68 -88.21
C ASN A 27 -1.74 3.24 -87.75
N PHE A 28 -1.16 2.90 -86.61
CA PHE A 28 -1.44 1.67 -85.89
C PHE A 28 -2.57 1.93 -84.89
N GLN A 29 -3.68 1.20 -85.00
CA GLN A 29 -4.69 1.14 -83.93
C GLN A 29 -4.36 -0.08 -83.06
N PHE A 30 -4.17 0.15 -81.76
CA PHE A 30 -3.91 -0.91 -80.79
C PHE A 30 -5.22 -1.29 -80.10
N GLU A 31 -5.76 -2.47 -80.39
CA GLU A 31 -6.79 -3.09 -79.55
C GLU A 31 -6.08 -3.85 -78.42
N TYR A 32 -6.08 -3.27 -77.21
CA TYR A 32 -5.62 -3.97 -76.02
C TYR A 32 -6.73 -4.94 -75.58
N TRP A 33 -6.47 -6.25 -75.67
CA TRP A 33 -7.28 -7.24 -74.97
C TRP A 33 -6.92 -7.15 -73.49
N VAL A 34 -7.65 -6.36 -72.72
CA VAL A 34 -7.55 -6.40 -71.26
C VAL A 34 -8.22 -7.71 -70.83
N SER A 35 -7.42 -8.68 -70.38
CA SER A 35 -7.97 -9.91 -69.82
C SER A 35 -8.50 -9.59 -68.43
N ASN A 36 -9.82 -9.65 -68.24
CA ASN A 36 -10.45 -9.41 -66.95
C ASN A 36 -10.13 -10.55 -65.98
N SER A 37 -9.61 -10.21 -64.81
CA SER A 37 -9.34 -11.14 -63.72
C SER A 37 -10.64 -11.49 -63.01
N ALA A 38 -10.71 -12.69 -62.42
CA ALA A 38 -11.81 -13.05 -61.55
C ALA A 38 -11.57 -12.45 -60.14
N PRO A 39 -12.64 -12.11 -59.40
CA PRO A 39 -12.49 -11.65 -58.03
C PRO A 39 -12.00 -12.79 -57.12
N TYR A 40 -11.44 -12.44 -55.97
CA TYR A 40 -11.05 -13.40 -54.94
C TYR A 40 -11.43 -12.91 -53.55
N SER A 41 -11.53 -13.85 -52.61
CA SER A 41 -11.78 -13.55 -51.21
C SER A 41 -10.61 -13.96 -50.35
N ASN A 42 -10.31 -13.16 -49.33
CA ASN A 42 -9.44 -13.55 -48.23
C ASN A 42 -10.12 -13.20 -46.88
N GLN A 43 -9.45 -13.51 -45.78
CA GLN A 43 -9.97 -13.27 -44.41
C GLN A 43 -11.40 -13.84 -44.20
N VAL A 44 -11.68 -15.00 -44.79
CA VAL A 44 -12.96 -15.68 -44.63
C VAL A 44 -13.05 -16.25 -43.22
N MET A 45 -13.89 -15.66 -42.39
CA MET A 45 -13.99 -15.95 -40.95
C MET A 45 -15.44 -16.13 -40.52
N ILE A 46 -15.62 -16.79 -39.37
CA ILE A 46 -16.88 -16.88 -38.66
C ILE A 46 -16.77 -16.03 -37.39
N SER A 47 -17.74 -15.16 -37.16
CA SER A 47 -17.84 -14.34 -35.95
C SER A 47 -19.16 -14.60 -35.22
N GLY A 48 -19.17 -14.42 -33.90
CA GLY A 48 -20.34 -14.64 -33.05
C GLY A 48 -20.08 -15.64 -31.92
N ASP A 49 -21.03 -15.71 -30.99
CA ASP A 49 -21.03 -16.69 -29.90
C ASP A 49 -21.48 -18.06 -30.45
N HIS A 50 -20.65 -19.09 -30.23
CA HIS A 50 -20.98 -20.46 -30.60
C HIS A 50 -21.83 -21.12 -29.50
N SER A 51 -23.04 -20.61 -29.32
CA SER A 51 -24.00 -21.13 -28.35
C SER A 51 -25.35 -21.39 -29.03
N LEU A 52 -26.08 -22.40 -28.56
CA LEU A 52 -27.38 -22.77 -29.12
C LEU A 52 -28.32 -21.56 -29.19
N GLY A 53 -28.90 -21.31 -30.38
CA GLY A 53 -29.81 -20.19 -30.63
C GLY A 53 -29.12 -18.85 -30.95
N GLN A 54 -27.79 -18.75 -30.83
CA GLN A 54 -27.05 -17.56 -31.23
C GLN A 54 -26.83 -17.49 -32.75
N ILE A 55 -26.55 -16.29 -33.24
CA ILE A 55 -26.28 -16.04 -34.67
C ILE A 55 -24.77 -15.96 -34.89
N LEU A 56 -24.27 -16.80 -35.80
CA LEU A 56 -22.96 -16.67 -36.41
C LEU A 56 -23.05 -15.84 -37.68
N THR A 57 -22.03 -15.02 -37.93
CA THR A 57 -21.91 -14.19 -39.14
C THR A 57 -20.61 -14.55 -39.85
N GLY A 58 -20.73 -14.96 -41.11
CA GLY A 58 -19.61 -15.14 -42.03
C GLY A 58 -19.18 -13.80 -42.60
N THR A 59 -17.87 -13.54 -42.58
CA THR A 59 -17.26 -12.30 -43.09
C THR A 59 -16.08 -12.63 -43.99
N TYR A 60 -15.78 -11.78 -44.96
CA TYR A 60 -14.64 -11.91 -45.87
C TYR A 60 -14.26 -10.53 -46.41
N GLN A 61 -13.07 -10.40 -46.98
CA GLN A 61 -12.69 -9.24 -47.78
C GLN A 61 -12.71 -9.61 -49.26
N PHE A 62 -13.42 -8.80 -50.05
CA PHE A 62 -13.49 -8.90 -51.50
C PHE A 62 -12.31 -8.16 -52.13
N HIS A 63 -11.72 -8.77 -53.15
CA HIS A 63 -10.70 -8.15 -53.97
C HIS A 63 -10.92 -8.51 -55.43
N ASP A 64 -10.60 -7.57 -56.30
CA ASP A 64 -10.52 -7.77 -57.73
C ASP A 64 -9.29 -7.04 -58.28
N ALA A 65 -8.58 -7.61 -59.25
CA ALA A 65 -7.33 -7.04 -59.74
C ALA A 65 -7.53 -5.87 -60.72
N ASP A 66 -8.72 -5.78 -61.30
CA ASP A 66 -9.14 -4.76 -62.24
C ASP A 66 -10.05 -3.71 -61.56
N ASP A 67 -10.16 -3.77 -60.22
CA ASP A 67 -11.00 -2.93 -59.36
C ASP A 67 -12.51 -2.99 -59.73
N ASP A 68 -12.98 -4.13 -60.26
CA ASP A 68 -14.41 -4.35 -60.50
C ASP A 68 -15.19 -4.30 -59.15
N PRO A 69 -16.29 -3.52 -59.05
CA PRO A 69 -17.05 -3.44 -57.80
C PRO A 69 -17.69 -4.77 -57.43
N GLU A 70 -17.78 -5.05 -56.13
CA GLU A 70 -18.44 -6.25 -55.61
C GLU A 70 -19.92 -6.32 -55.99
N GLY A 71 -20.34 -7.48 -56.49
CA GLY A 71 -21.72 -7.86 -56.77
C GLY A 71 -22.36 -8.65 -55.61
N ILE A 72 -23.31 -9.53 -55.92
CA ILE A 72 -23.96 -10.38 -54.92
C ILE A 72 -23.19 -11.69 -54.78
N SER A 73 -22.26 -11.73 -53.84
CA SER A 73 -21.49 -12.94 -53.49
C SER A 73 -22.39 -14.05 -52.95
N GLN A 74 -21.98 -15.30 -53.17
CA GLN A 74 -22.75 -16.49 -52.80
C GLN A 74 -22.18 -17.15 -51.53
N TYR A 75 -23.06 -17.71 -50.69
CA TYR A 75 -22.67 -18.28 -49.41
C TYR A 75 -23.23 -19.68 -49.19
N GLN A 76 -22.51 -20.49 -48.42
CA GLN A 76 -23.01 -21.78 -47.93
C GLN A 76 -22.41 -22.11 -46.57
N TRP A 77 -23.24 -22.49 -45.60
CA TRP A 77 -22.80 -23.03 -44.31
C TRP A 77 -22.71 -24.56 -44.35
N TYR A 78 -21.70 -25.10 -43.67
CA TYR A 78 -21.47 -26.54 -43.55
C TYR A 78 -21.38 -26.95 -42.10
N ARG A 79 -21.66 -28.22 -41.85
CA ARG A 79 -21.51 -28.89 -40.55
C ARG A 79 -20.65 -30.13 -40.71
N GLY A 80 -19.66 -30.34 -39.84
CA GLY A 80 -18.79 -31.51 -39.82
C GLY A 80 -18.51 -32.00 -38.40
N THR A 81 -17.84 -33.15 -38.27
CA THR A 81 -17.36 -33.68 -36.99
C THR A 81 -15.85 -33.52 -36.82
N GLN A 82 -15.13 -33.24 -37.90
CA GLN A 82 -13.68 -33.04 -37.89
C GLN A 82 -13.32 -31.56 -38.03
N ARG A 83 -12.26 -31.14 -37.32
CA ARG A 83 -11.78 -29.73 -37.32
C ARG A 83 -11.28 -29.27 -38.70
N ASP A 84 -10.75 -30.19 -39.50
CA ASP A 84 -10.27 -29.91 -40.86
C ASP A 84 -11.42 -29.75 -41.89
N GLY A 85 -12.66 -30.04 -41.48
CA GLY A 85 -13.82 -29.99 -42.34
C GLY A 85 -13.80 -31.02 -43.46
N SER A 86 -12.98 -32.07 -43.37
CA SER A 86 -12.89 -33.14 -44.38
C SER A 86 -14.21 -33.91 -44.54
N ASP A 87 -15.00 -33.99 -43.48
CA ASP A 87 -16.30 -34.67 -43.42
C ASP A 87 -17.50 -33.72 -43.47
N ARG A 88 -17.28 -32.46 -43.84
CA ARG A 88 -18.31 -31.42 -43.81
C ARG A 88 -19.45 -31.73 -44.79
N VAL A 89 -20.68 -31.47 -44.36
CA VAL A 89 -21.91 -31.62 -45.14
C VAL A 89 -22.62 -30.26 -45.21
N PRO A 90 -23.12 -29.83 -46.38
CA PRO A 90 -23.84 -28.56 -46.50
C PRO A 90 -25.12 -28.58 -45.67
N ILE A 91 -25.40 -27.47 -44.99
CA ILE A 91 -26.64 -27.26 -44.24
C ILE A 91 -27.70 -26.73 -45.21
N PRO A 92 -28.77 -27.49 -45.51
CA PRO A 92 -29.74 -27.08 -46.51
C PRO A 92 -30.41 -25.74 -46.15
N GLY A 93 -30.44 -24.81 -47.11
CA GLY A 93 -31.05 -23.48 -46.95
C GLY A 93 -30.21 -22.46 -46.19
N ALA A 94 -29.05 -22.85 -45.64
CA ALA A 94 -28.13 -21.92 -44.98
C ALA A 94 -27.21 -21.24 -46.00
N ILE A 95 -27.80 -20.40 -46.84
CA ILE A 95 -27.14 -19.70 -47.96
C ILE A 95 -26.97 -18.19 -47.72
N GLY A 96 -27.22 -17.73 -46.50
CA GLY A 96 -27.00 -16.34 -46.09
C GLY A 96 -25.64 -16.13 -45.44
N SER A 97 -25.20 -14.87 -45.33
CA SER A 97 -24.02 -14.50 -44.55
C SER A 97 -24.19 -14.68 -43.03
N ARG A 98 -25.42 -14.98 -42.57
CA ARG A 98 -25.75 -15.22 -41.17
C ARG A 98 -26.40 -16.59 -40.99
N TYR A 99 -26.08 -17.27 -39.89
CA TYR A 99 -26.63 -18.57 -39.55
C TYR A 99 -26.98 -18.65 -38.06
N THR A 100 -28.19 -19.11 -37.73
CA THR A 100 -28.62 -19.34 -36.35
C THR A 100 -28.33 -20.79 -35.95
N ILE A 101 -27.53 -20.96 -34.90
CA ILE A 101 -27.16 -22.28 -34.37
C ILE A 101 -28.39 -22.99 -33.84
N ASN A 102 -28.61 -24.23 -34.25
CA ASN A 102 -29.71 -25.08 -33.79
C ASN A 102 -29.21 -26.35 -33.11
N ASN A 103 -30.14 -27.14 -32.56
CA ASN A 103 -29.80 -28.30 -31.75
C ASN A 103 -29.02 -29.39 -32.51
N ARG A 104 -29.08 -29.41 -33.85
CA ARG A 104 -28.33 -30.39 -34.65
C ARG A 104 -26.87 -29.99 -34.87
N ASP A 105 -26.47 -28.78 -34.49
CA ASP A 105 -25.09 -28.27 -34.54
C ASP A 105 -24.30 -28.61 -33.27
N GLN A 106 -24.96 -29.13 -32.23
CA GLN A 106 -24.30 -29.46 -30.96
C GLN A 106 -23.18 -30.49 -31.18
N ASP A 107 -22.01 -30.21 -30.59
CA ASP A 107 -20.79 -31.03 -30.71
C ASP A 107 -20.32 -31.22 -32.16
N LYS A 108 -20.62 -30.24 -33.03
CA LYS A 108 -20.18 -30.20 -34.43
C LYS A 108 -19.37 -28.95 -34.70
N PHE A 109 -18.56 -29.03 -35.75
CA PHE A 109 -17.88 -27.88 -36.30
C PHE A 109 -18.70 -27.26 -37.41
N LEU A 110 -18.79 -25.94 -37.41
CA LEU A 110 -19.42 -25.15 -38.47
C LEU A 110 -18.37 -24.48 -39.34
N PHE A 111 -18.63 -24.43 -40.63
CA PHE A 111 -17.78 -23.80 -41.64
C PHE A 111 -18.62 -22.88 -42.52
N PHE A 112 -18.03 -21.77 -42.96
CA PHE A 112 -18.64 -20.81 -43.86
C PHE A 112 -17.84 -20.76 -45.15
N GLN A 113 -18.52 -20.90 -46.28
CA GLN A 113 -17.93 -20.75 -47.61
C GLN A 113 -18.50 -19.51 -48.29
N VAL A 114 -17.61 -18.77 -48.95
CA VAL A 114 -17.99 -17.67 -49.85
C VAL A 114 -17.45 -17.94 -51.24
N THR A 115 -18.25 -17.61 -52.26
CA THR A 115 -17.82 -17.47 -53.65
C THR A 115 -18.00 -16.00 -54.02
N PRO A 116 -16.91 -15.22 -54.17
CA PRO A 116 -17.00 -13.80 -54.47
C PRO A 116 -17.56 -13.59 -55.88
N VAL A 117 -18.40 -12.57 -56.02
CA VAL A 117 -18.99 -12.19 -57.30
C VAL A 117 -18.73 -10.71 -57.57
N ALA A 118 -18.18 -10.39 -58.74
CA ALA A 118 -18.03 -9.01 -59.21
C ALA A 118 -19.27 -8.56 -59.99
N SER A 119 -19.51 -7.25 -60.05
CA SER A 119 -20.65 -6.66 -60.77
C SER A 119 -20.43 -6.52 -62.28
N SER A 120 -19.18 -6.56 -62.73
CA SER A 120 -18.73 -6.49 -64.13
C SER A 120 -17.57 -7.46 -64.40
N GLY A 121 -17.19 -7.61 -65.67
CA GLY A 121 -16.00 -8.37 -66.05
C GLY A 121 -16.17 -9.90 -65.91
N THR A 122 -15.11 -10.56 -65.44
CA THR A 122 -15.14 -11.97 -65.05
C THR A 122 -15.80 -12.07 -63.67
N ILE A 123 -17.11 -12.27 -63.67
CA ILE A 123 -17.94 -12.03 -62.48
C ILE A 123 -17.84 -13.06 -61.35
N THR A 124 -17.19 -14.22 -61.50
CA THR A 124 -17.21 -15.28 -60.48
C THR A 124 -15.81 -15.74 -60.13
N GLY A 125 -15.47 -15.64 -58.84
CA GLY A 125 -14.21 -16.11 -58.29
C GLY A 125 -14.23 -17.54 -57.78
N GLU A 126 -13.08 -18.00 -57.32
CA GLU A 126 -12.93 -19.28 -56.63
C GLU A 126 -13.55 -19.24 -55.23
N SER A 127 -14.16 -20.34 -54.83
CA SER A 127 -14.79 -20.43 -53.50
C SER A 127 -13.73 -20.61 -52.40
N VAL A 128 -13.90 -19.91 -51.28
CA VAL A 128 -12.98 -19.97 -50.13
C VAL A 128 -13.75 -20.39 -48.89
N LEU A 129 -13.19 -21.34 -48.14
CA LEU A 129 -13.76 -21.87 -46.90
C LEU A 129 -13.10 -21.20 -45.68
N SER A 130 -13.90 -20.86 -44.67
CA SER A 130 -13.41 -20.39 -43.38
C SER A 130 -12.71 -21.50 -42.58
N SER A 131 -12.04 -21.11 -41.50
CA SER A 131 -11.73 -22.04 -40.40
C SER A 131 -13.02 -22.54 -39.72
N TYR A 132 -12.89 -23.44 -38.75
CA TYR A 132 -14.01 -24.04 -38.03
C TYR A 132 -14.47 -23.20 -36.84
N SER A 133 -15.75 -23.35 -36.47
CA SER A 133 -16.34 -22.81 -35.25
C SER A 133 -16.98 -23.96 -34.43
N PRO A 134 -16.83 -24.01 -33.08
CA PRO A 134 -16.14 -23.04 -32.23
C PRO A 134 -14.62 -23.12 -32.41
N ALA A 135 -13.95 -21.97 -32.35
CA ALA A 135 -12.50 -21.90 -32.46
C ALA A 135 -11.82 -22.37 -31.16
N ASP A 136 -10.71 -23.08 -31.27
CA ASP A 136 -9.91 -23.50 -30.12
C ASP A 136 -8.90 -22.42 -29.73
N LEU A 137 -8.67 -22.27 -28.42
CA LEU A 137 -7.58 -21.44 -27.90
C LEU A 137 -6.23 -22.09 -28.24
N MET A 138 -5.42 -21.41 -29.05
CA MET A 138 -4.13 -21.91 -29.52
C MET A 138 -2.96 -21.46 -28.65
N SER A 139 -2.97 -20.20 -28.22
CA SER A 139 -1.95 -19.62 -27.34
C SER A 139 -2.51 -18.46 -26.53
N ILE A 140 -1.83 -18.14 -25.42
CA ILE A 140 -2.06 -16.90 -24.67
C ILE A 140 -0.78 -16.07 -24.61
N ALA A 141 -0.93 -14.75 -24.62
CA ALA A 141 0.17 -13.80 -24.48
C ALA A 141 -0.26 -12.64 -23.60
N ILE A 142 0.68 -12.04 -22.89
CA ILE A 142 0.43 -10.85 -22.09
C ILE A 142 0.48 -9.65 -23.04
N SER A 143 -0.67 -8.99 -23.23
CA SER A 143 -0.76 -7.78 -24.06
C SER A 143 -0.53 -6.51 -23.24
N SER A 144 -0.81 -6.56 -21.93
CA SER A 144 -0.46 -5.49 -20.98
C SER A 144 0.00 -6.14 -19.67
N PRO A 145 1.20 -5.83 -19.14
CA PRO A 145 1.63 -6.33 -17.85
C PRO A 145 0.79 -5.73 -16.71
N ALA A 146 0.80 -6.39 -15.55
CA ALA A 146 0.22 -5.84 -14.33
C ALA A 146 0.88 -4.49 -13.96
N SER A 147 0.12 -3.59 -13.34
CA SER A 147 0.61 -2.29 -12.88
C SER A 147 1.69 -2.41 -11.80
N LYS A 148 1.64 -3.49 -11.00
CA LYS A 148 2.60 -3.79 -9.95
C LYS A 148 3.48 -4.98 -10.34
N LEU A 149 4.76 -4.68 -10.60
CA LEU A 149 5.80 -5.67 -10.90
C LEU A 149 6.87 -5.76 -9.79
N ILE A 150 6.88 -4.81 -8.87
CA ILE A 150 7.79 -4.76 -7.73
C ILE A 150 6.95 -4.90 -6.46
N TYR A 151 7.33 -5.88 -5.65
CA TYR A 151 6.69 -6.23 -4.40
C TYR A 151 7.73 -6.17 -3.29
N TYR A 152 7.24 -6.01 -2.07
CA TYR A 152 8.04 -6.14 -0.86
C TYR A 152 7.67 -7.43 -0.12
N GLN A 153 8.56 -7.88 0.76
CA GLN A 153 8.31 -9.06 1.58
C GLN A 153 6.96 -8.97 2.33
N GLY A 154 6.13 -9.99 2.18
CA GLY A 154 4.79 -10.07 2.78
C GLY A 154 3.67 -9.38 1.99
N ASP A 155 3.96 -8.77 0.84
CA ASP A 155 2.93 -8.22 -0.04
C ASP A 155 2.04 -9.32 -0.63
N GLU A 156 0.78 -8.99 -0.90
CA GLU A 156 -0.14 -9.81 -1.70
C GLU A 156 0.00 -9.52 -3.20
N LEU A 157 -0.29 -10.52 -4.03
CA LEU A 157 -0.26 -10.41 -5.49
C LEU A 157 -1.37 -9.47 -5.99
N ASP A 158 -0.99 -8.45 -6.76
CA ASP A 158 -1.92 -7.52 -7.41
C ASP A 158 -1.84 -7.69 -8.94
N ILE A 159 -2.95 -8.14 -9.52
CA ILE A 159 -3.07 -8.39 -10.97
C ILE A 159 -3.73 -7.23 -11.72
N SER A 160 -3.94 -6.09 -11.05
CA SER A 160 -4.57 -4.92 -11.67
C SER A 160 -3.81 -4.48 -12.92
N GLY A 161 -4.54 -4.21 -14.00
CA GLY A 161 -3.97 -3.83 -15.29
C GLY A 161 -3.37 -4.97 -16.13
N LEU A 162 -3.29 -6.20 -15.60
CA LEU A 162 -2.89 -7.36 -16.38
C LEU A 162 -3.95 -7.66 -17.44
N VAL A 163 -3.53 -7.68 -18.71
CA VAL A 163 -4.38 -8.09 -19.83
C VAL A 163 -3.69 -9.24 -20.56
N VAL A 164 -4.41 -10.35 -20.65
CA VAL A 164 -3.98 -11.56 -21.36
C VAL A 164 -4.84 -11.70 -22.61
N MET A 165 -4.19 -11.83 -23.76
CA MET A 165 -4.82 -12.01 -25.05
C MET A 165 -4.67 -13.47 -25.49
N GLY A 166 -5.78 -14.13 -25.75
CA GLY A 166 -5.85 -15.44 -26.39
C GLY A 166 -5.82 -15.29 -27.90
N THR A 167 -5.06 -16.15 -28.58
CA THR A 167 -5.09 -16.32 -30.05
C THR A 167 -5.72 -17.66 -30.37
N TYR A 168 -6.69 -17.66 -31.28
CA TYR A 168 -7.57 -18.78 -31.57
C TYR A 168 -7.28 -19.42 -32.95
N SER A 169 -7.80 -20.63 -33.16
CA SER A 169 -7.63 -21.40 -34.40
C SER A 169 -8.24 -20.77 -35.66
N ASP A 170 -9.16 -19.81 -35.48
CA ASP A 170 -9.75 -19.01 -36.54
C ASP A 170 -8.95 -17.73 -36.86
N GLY A 171 -7.80 -17.53 -36.19
CA GLY A 171 -6.97 -16.33 -36.29
C GLY A 171 -7.46 -15.15 -35.45
N SER A 172 -8.63 -15.26 -34.81
CA SER A 172 -9.16 -14.20 -33.94
C SER A 172 -8.34 -14.10 -32.65
N GLN A 173 -8.39 -12.90 -32.06
CA GLN A 173 -7.79 -12.61 -30.76
C GLN A 173 -8.85 -12.09 -29.81
N ARG A 174 -8.86 -12.59 -28.57
CA ARG A 174 -9.84 -12.24 -27.55
C ARG A 174 -9.15 -12.04 -26.20
N ILE A 175 -9.64 -11.10 -25.41
CA ILE A 175 -9.14 -10.90 -24.05
C ILE A 175 -9.64 -12.05 -23.18
N GLU A 176 -8.71 -12.73 -22.52
CA GLU A 176 -9.00 -13.79 -21.57
C GLU A 176 -9.29 -13.18 -20.18
N THR A 177 -10.31 -13.70 -19.50
CA THR A 177 -10.61 -13.31 -18.14
C THR A 177 -9.68 -14.04 -17.17
N ILE A 178 -8.89 -13.29 -16.41
CA ILE A 178 -7.89 -13.82 -15.47
C ILE A 178 -8.30 -13.51 -14.03
N ASN A 179 -8.14 -14.48 -13.15
CA ASN A 179 -8.22 -14.32 -11.70
C ASN A 179 -6.96 -14.90 -11.02
N LEU A 180 -6.90 -14.83 -9.69
CA LEU A 180 -5.74 -15.31 -8.93
C LEU A 180 -5.52 -16.83 -9.03
N ASP A 181 -6.57 -17.62 -9.26
CA ASP A 181 -6.44 -19.09 -9.38
C ASP A 181 -5.71 -19.50 -10.66
N ASN A 182 -5.78 -18.66 -11.70
CA ASN A 182 -5.04 -18.84 -12.95
C ASN A 182 -3.53 -18.65 -12.79
N ILE A 183 -3.05 -18.09 -11.67
CA ILE A 183 -1.66 -17.70 -11.49
C ILE A 183 -1.00 -18.57 -10.43
N LYS A 184 0.20 -19.05 -10.75
CA LYS A 184 1.05 -19.84 -9.84
C LYS A 184 2.47 -19.26 -9.79
N GLY A 185 3.19 -19.51 -8.71
CA GLY A 185 4.60 -19.16 -8.55
C GLY A 185 4.90 -17.85 -7.80
N PHE A 186 3.87 -17.12 -7.36
CA PHE A 186 4.08 -15.95 -6.50
C PHE A 186 4.35 -16.39 -5.05
N ASP A 187 5.46 -15.92 -4.49
CA ASP A 187 5.84 -16.10 -3.09
C ASP A 187 6.64 -14.87 -2.62
N SER A 188 6.02 -14.05 -1.77
CA SER A 188 6.63 -12.85 -1.20
C SER A 188 7.25 -13.09 0.18
N SER A 189 7.44 -14.34 0.61
CA SER A 189 8.02 -14.65 1.93
C SER A 189 9.51 -14.31 2.05
N ALA A 190 10.23 -14.16 0.92
CA ALA A 190 11.63 -13.78 0.88
C ALA A 190 11.96 -12.93 -0.37
N PRO A 191 13.02 -12.10 -0.34
CA PRO A 191 13.48 -11.37 -1.51
C PRO A 191 13.87 -12.29 -2.67
N ALA A 192 13.44 -11.94 -3.88
CA ALA A 192 13.66 -12.73 -5.08
C ALA A 192 13.76 -11.80 -6.30
N ALA A 193 14.91 -11.83 -6.96
CA ALA A 193 15.09 -11.13 -8.23
C ALA A 193 14.46 -11.95 -9.36
N GLY A 194 13.43 -11.42 -10.01
CA GLY A 194 12.83 -12.04 -11.21
C GLY A 194 12.06 -13.33 -10.91
N GLN A 195 11.28 -13.38 -9.84
CA GLN A 195 10.39 -14.49 -9.54
C GLN A 195 9.42 -14.71 -10.72
N VAL A 196 9.35 -15.94 -11.21
CA VAL A 196 8.55 -16.31 -12.39
C VAL A 196 7.16 -16.74 -11.96
N LEU A 197 6.16 -16.04 -12.47
CA LEU A 197 4.75 -16.40 -12.32
C LEU A 197 4.26 -17.04 -13.61
N THR A 198 3.50 -18.13 -13.48
CA THR A 198 2.87 -18.83 -14.60
C THR A 198 1.38 -18.52 -14.60
N ILE A 199 0.89 -17.94 -15.69
CA ILE A 199 -0.53 -17.70 -15.94
C ILE A 199 -1.05 -18.85 -16.81
N THR A 200 -2.18 -19.45 -16.43
CA THR A 200 -2.79 -20.58 -17.12
C THR A 200 -4.24 -20.29 -17.50
N VAL A 201 -4.57 -20.46 -18.78
CA VAL A 201 -5.94 -20.39 -19.33
C VAL A 201 -6.18 -21.64 -20.16
N GLY A 202 -7.11 -22.50 -19.74
CA GLY A 202 -7.26 -23.84 -20.30
C GLY A 202 -5.95 -24.63 -20.17
N GLU A 203 -5.43 -25.13 -21.28
CA GLU A 203 -4.13 -25.84 -21.33
C GLU A 203 -2.96 -24.93 -21.74
N LYS A 204 -3.22 -23.63 -21.95
CA LYS A 204 -2.21 -22.68 -22.43
C LYS A 204 -1.61 -21.92 -21.26
N THR A 205 -0.29 -21.75 -21.32
CA THR A 205 0.47 -21.05 -20.28
C THR A 205 1.28 -19.92 -20.87
N THR A 206 1.43 -18.85 -20.12
CA THR A 206 2.43 -17.80 -20.37
C THR A 206 3.09 -17.41 -19.05
N ILE A 207 4.28 -16.84 -19.12
CA ILE A 207 5.06 -16.45 -17.95
C ILE A 207 5.24 -14.94 -17.88
N TYR A 208 5.34 -14.43 -16.66
CA TYR A 208 5.84 -13.08 -16.43
C TYR A 208 6.66 -13.03 -15.15
N GLN A 209 7.51 -12.02 -15.04
CA GLN A 209 8.46 -11.89 -13.94
C GLN A 209 8.10 -10.71 -13.05
N VAL A 210 8.24 -10.92 -11.74
CA VAL A 210 8.13 -9.88 -10.72
C VAL A 210 9.39 -9.84 -9.87
N GLN A 211 9.60 -8.74 -9.16
CA GLN A 211 10.70 -8.59 -8.23
C GLN A 211 10.17 -8.49 -6.80
N ILE A 212 10.70 -9.32 -5.90
CA ILE A 212 10.43 -9.21 -4.47
C ILE A 212 11.64 -8.58 -3.80
N LEU A 213 11.45 -7.41 -3.19
CA LEU A 213 12.45 -6.64 -2.47
C LEU A 213 12.36 -6.88 -0.96
N GLU A 214 13.49 -6.75 -0.28
CA GLU A 214 13.54 -6.70 1.17
C GLU A 214 12.95 -5.37 1.68
N VAL A 215 12.24 -5.45 2.81
CA VAL A 215 11.72 -4.28 3.52
C VAL A 215 12.83 -3.70 4.40
N ILE A 216 13.26 -2.48 4.10
CA ILE A 216 14.38 -1.84 4.78
C ILE A 216 13.86 -0.68 5.63
N LEU A 217 14.18 -0.69 6.93
CA LEU A 217 13.95 0.45 7.81
C LEU A 217 15.02 1.52 7.53
N GLU A 218 14.61 2.65 6.99
CA GLU A 218 15.52 3.73 6.59
C GLU A 218 15.76 4.71 7.75
N SER A 219 14.69 5.08 8.46
CA SER A 219 14.73 5.98 9.62
C SER A 219 13.55 5.77 10.57
N ILE A 220 13.64 6.33 11.77
CA ILE A 220 12.51 6.43 12.71
C ILE A 220 12.29 7.89 13.09
N SER A 221 11.05 8.26 13.39
CA SER A 221 10.68 9.57 13.89
C SER A 221 9.59 9.48 14.94
N ILE A 222 9.47 10.50 15.79
CA ILE A 222 8.40 10.59 16.80
C ILE A 222 7.25 11.35 16.16
N SER A 223 6.19 10.64 15.79
CA SER A 223 4.99 11.24 15.19
C SER A 223 4.02 11.77 16.24
N THR A 224 4.07 11.23 17.46
CA THR A 224 3.30 11.73 18.59
C THR A 224 4.16 11.62 19.85
N PRO A 225 4.47 12.74 20.53
CA PRO A 225 5.22 12.71 21.77
C PRO A 225 4.49 11.93 22.88
N ALA A 226 5.23 11.44 23.87
CA ALA A 226 4.65 10.85 25.08
C ALA A 226 3.73 11.86 25.80
N SER A 227 2.67 11.36 26.43
CA SER A 227 1.72 12.20 27.18
C SER A 227 2.37 12.84 28.42
N LYS A 228 3.37 12.16 29.00
CA LYS A 228 4.13 12.64 30.15
C LYS A 228 5.54 13.07 29.72
N LEU A 229 5.74 14.40 29.68
CA LEU A 229 7.05 15.03 29.40
C LEU A 229 7.68 15.68 30.65
N ILE A 230 6.93 15.76 31.74
CA ILE A 230 7.39 16.29 33.02
C ILE A 230 7.32 15.17 34.04
N TYR A 231 8.47 14.87 34.62
CA TYR A 231 8.66 13.86 35.65
C TYR A 231 9.13 14.52 36.92
N TYR A 232 8.92 13.82 38.02
CA TYR A 232 9.48 14.19 39.30
C TYR A 232 10.56 13.20 39.73
N LEU A 233 11.38 13.60 40.69
CA LEU A 233 12.42 12.73 41.24
C LEU A 233 11.83 11.37 41.65
N GLY A 234 12.49 10.28 41.26
CA GLY A 234 12.07 8.90 41.56
C GLY A 234 10.83 8.41 40.79
N ASP A 235 10.30 9.18 39.84
CA ASP A 235 9.28 8.67 38.93
C ASP A 235 9.86 7.59 38.00
N GLU A 236 9.01 6.66 37.59
CA GLU A 236 9.29 5.67 36.53
C GLU A 236 8.93 6.26 35.16
N LEU A 237 9.61 5.78 34.11
CA LEU A 237 9.37 6.20 32.73
C LEU A 237 7.98 5.75 32.27
N ASP A 238 7.18 6.69 31.75
CA ASP A 238 5.86 6.45 31.20
C ASP A 238 5.85 6.82 29.71
N ILE A 239 5.75 5.79 28.86
CA ILE A 239 5.75 5.95 27.40
C ILE A 239 4.34 6.06 26.83
N SER A 240 3.31 6.20 27.68
CA SER A 240 1.92 6.29 27.23
C SER A 240 1.73 7.42 26.21
N GLY A 241 1.02 7.13 25.12
CA GLY A 241 0.76 8.09 24.04
C GLY A 241 1.94 8.34 23.10
N LEU A 242 3.14 7.81 23.37
CA LEU A 242 4.28 7.91 22.47
C LEU A 242 4.03 7.05 21.23
N VAL A 243 4.03 7.68 20.05
CA VAL A 243 3.94 6.99 18.77
C VAL A 243 5.22 7.26 17.97
N VAL A 244 5.93 6.19 17.67
CA VAL A 244 7.11 6.20 16.82
C VAL A 244 6.73 5.66 15.45
N THR A 245 7.03 6.43 14.41
CA THR A 245 6.81 6.03 13.02
C THR A 245 8.13 5.66 12.38
N GLY A 246 8.19 4.46 11.79
CA GLY A 246 9.29 4.03 10.93
C GLY A 246 9.04 4.44 9.50
N THR A 247 10.06 4.95 8.84
CA THR A 247 10.08 5.17 7.39
C THR A 247 10.83 4.01 6.75
N TYR A 248 10.15 3.27 5.88
CA TYR A 248 10.70 2.16 5.13
C TYR A 248 10.74 2.50 3.64
N ASN A 249 11.53 1.73 2.89
CA ASN A 249 11.55 1.81 1.41
C ASN A 249 10.18 1.51 0.77
N ASN A 250 9.25 0.88 1.50
CA ASN A 250 7.87 0.61 1.08
C ASN A 250 6.81 1.49 1.76
N GLY A 251 7.22 2.59 2.40
CA GLY A 251 6.32 3.55 3.04
C GLY A 251 6.48 3.63 4.56
N SER A 252 5.77 4.55 5.19
CA SER A 252 5.88 4.81 6.63
C SER A 252 4.75 4.19 7.42
N ARG A 253 5.05 3.63 8.60
CA ARG A 253 4.06 3.03 9.51
C ARG A 253 4.51 3.09 10.97
N PRO A 254 3.57 3.09 11.94
CA PRO A 254 3.90 3.01 13.35
C PRO A 254 4.71 1.76 13.68
N ILE A 255 5.71 1.90 14.55
CA ILE A 255 6.49 0.79 15.09
C ILE A 255 6.10 0.60 16.55
N PRO A 256 5.72 -0.62 16.96
CA PRO A 256 5.57 -0.91 18.39
C PRO A 256 6.93 -0.74 19.09
N ILE A 257 6.91 -0.02 20.21
CA ILE A 257 8.08 0.19 21.06
C ILE A 257 7.75 -0.18 22.50
N THR A 258 8.79 -0.50 23.25
CA THR A 258 8.74 -0.80 24.68
C THR A 258 9.74 0.09 25.43
N VAL A 259 9.68 0.07 26.77
CA VAL A 259 10.64 0.81 27.61
C VAL A 259 12.09 0.41 27.31
N ASP A 260 12.34 -0.85 26.95
CA ASP A 260 13.67 -1.36 26.61
C ASP A 260 14.27 -0.70 25.35
N ASN A 261 13.44 -0.08 24.51
CA ASN A 261 13.91 0.67 23.34
C ASN A 261 14.41 2.08 23.70
N ILE A 262 14.22 2.55 24.94
CA ILE A 262 14.51 3.92 25.36
C ILE A 262 15.68 3.94 26.34
N THR A 263 16.66 4.79 26.06
CA THR A 263 17.79 5.07 26.94
C THR A 263 17.85 6.56 27.30
N GLY A 264 18.60 6.90 28.35
CA GLY A 264 18.82 8.29 28.79
C GLY A 264 17.87 8.80 29.88
N PHE A 265 16.88 8.01 30.30
CA PHE A 265 16.02 8.34 31.43
C PHE A 265 16.74 8.14 32.77
N ASP A 266 16.84 9.20 33.57
CA ASP A 266 17.36 9.17 34.95
C ASP A 266 16.61 10.19 35.81
N SER A 267 15.74 9.70 36.69
CA SER A 267 14.95 10.53 37.61
C SER A 267 15.61 10.71 38.99
N SER A 268 16.90 10.41 39.15
CA SER A 268 17.61 10.57 40.43
C SER A 268 18.00 12.02 40.73
N GLN A 269 18.05 12.90 39.73
CA GLN A 269 18.43 14.31 39.84
C GLN A 269 17.51 15.20 38.98
N VAL A 270 17.42 16.49 39.32
CA VAL A 270 16.68 17.48 38.52
C VAL A 270 17.41 17.73 37.21
N ALA A 271 16.67 17.79 36.11
CA ALA A 271 17.20 18.04 34.77
C ALA A 271 16.18 18.85 33.96
N ALA A 272 16.58 20.03 33.46
CA ALA A 272 15.69 20.88 32.67
C ALA A 272 15.39 20.28 31.29
N ASP A 273 16.40 19.66 30.67
CA ASP A 273 16.33 19.04 29.35
C ASP A 273 17.09 17.71 29.36
N GLN A 274 16.46 16.65 29.88
CA GLN A 274 17.03 15.30 29.80
C GLN A 274 16.70 14.68 28.45
N LEU A 275 17.74 14.27 27.71
CA LEU A 275 17.60 13.69 26.38
C LEU A 275 17.32 12.19 26.46
N LEU A 276 16.18 11.76 25.93
CA LEU A 276 15.85 10.35 25.77
C LEU A 276 16.12 9.94 24.33
N THR A 277 16.74 8.77 24.16
CA THR A 277 17.06 8.18 22.85
C THR A 277 16.26 6.90 22.67
N ILE A 278 15.41 6.89 21.65
CA ILE A 278 14.66 5.72 21.21
C ILE A 278 15.48 5.02 20.14
N THR A 279 15.74 3.72 20.30
CA THR A 279 16.50 2.91 19.33
C THR A 279 15.67 1.73 18.83
N VAL A 280 15.47 1.67 17.51
CA VAL A 280 14.76 0.57 16.84
C VAL A 280 15.51 0.21 15.55
N GLY A 281 15.91 -1.06 15.39
CA GLY A 281 16.60 -1.53 14.17
C GLY A 281 17.89 -0.76 13.85
N GLY A 282 18.62 -0.28 14.86
CA GLY A 282 19.82 0.54 14.69
C GLY A 282 19.56 2.00 14.28
N LYS A 283 18.29 2.42 14.16
CA LYS A 283 17.89 3.81 13.92
C LYS A 283 17.49 4.48 15.23
N THR A 284 17.75 5.77 15.33
CA THR A 284 17.52 6.54 16.55
C THR A 284 16.61 7.74 16.32
N ALA A 285 15.73 8.02 17.28
CA ALA A 285 15.01 9.28 17.40
C ALA A 285 15.15 9.77 18.84
N THR A 286 15.18 11.09 19.04
CA THR A 286 15.40 11.68 20.36
C THR A 286 14.33 12.69 20.70
N TYR A 287 14.01 12.79 21.99
CA TYR A 287 13.18 13.86 22.54
C TYR A 287 13.64 14.23 23.94
N THR A 288 13.24 15.41 24.40
CA THR A 288 13.61 15.91 25.73
C THR A 288 12.44 15.83 26.70
N ILE A 289 12.76 15.56 27.97
CA ILE A 289 11.85 15.62 29.11
C ILE A 289 12.42 16.53 30.19
N GLN A 290 11.57 16.92 31.14
CA GLN A 290 11.98 17.69 32.31
C GLN A 290 11.83 16.84 33.57
N ILE A 291 12.90 16.72 34.36
CA ILE A 291 12.86 16.18 35.72
C ILE A 291 12.83 17.34 36.71
N LYS A 292 11.76 17.45 37.49
CA LYS A 292 11.55 18.52 38.48
C LYS A 292 11.51 17.96 39.90
N GLU A 293 11.78 18.82 40.87
CA GLU A 293 11.38 18.56 42.24
C GLU A 293 9.87 18.79 42.39
N ARG A 294 9.19 17.93 43.18
CA ARG A 294 7.79 18.20 43.54
C ARG A 294 7.78 19.42 44.45
N GLN A 295 7.34 20.56 43.91
CA GLN A 295 6.96 21.73 44.70
C GLN A 295 5.66 21.39 45.42
N VAL A 296 5.76 20.72 46.56
CA VAL A 296 4.59 20.35 47.36
C VAL A 296 4.39 21.41 48.42
N ASP A 297 3.30 22.16 48.30
CA ASP A 297 2.99 23.25 49.21
C ASP A 297 2.48 22.76 50.59
N GLU A 298 2.49 21.45 50.88
CA GLU A 298 1.80 20.90 52.05
C GLU A 298 2.59 19.82 52.82
N CYS A 299 2.52 19.86 54.15
CA CYS A 299 2.92 18.76 55.03
C CYS A 299 1.71 17.88 55.31
N PHE A 300 1.43 16.88 54.46
CA PHE A 300 0.22 16.04 54.51
C PHE A 300 -0.19 15.58 55.92
N ILE A 301 0.74 14.98 56.66
CA ILE A 301 0.49 14.47 58.03
C ILE A 301 0.21 15.60 59.02
N ALA A 302 0.97 16.70 58.95
CA ALA A 302 0.79 17.83 59.86
C ALA A 302 -0.50 18.60 59.57
N THR A 303 -0.83 18.82 58.29
CA THR A 303 -2.10 19.42 57.87
C THR A 303 -3.29 18.53 58.27
N ALA A 304 -3.20 17.20 58.12
CA ALA A 304 -4.24 16.28 58.56
C ALA A 304 -4.46 16.33 60.08
N ALA A 305 -3.39 16.44 60.87
CA ALA A 305 -3.47 16.52 62.33
C ALA A 305 -3.97 17.88 62.83
N PHE A 306 -3.51 19.00 62.27
CA PHE A 306 -3.80 20.35 62.76
C PHE A 306 -4.95 21.06 62.00
N GLY A 307 -5.44 20.46 60.92
CA GLY A 307 -6.62 20.91 60.16
C GLY A 307 -6.39 22.08 59.21
N SER A 308 -5.28 22.82 59.33
CA SER A 308 -4.96 23.94 58.43
C SER A 308 -3.47 24.06 58.15
N LYS A 309 -3.12 24.34 56.89
CA LYS A 309 -1.74 24.59 56.46
C LYS A 309 -1.15 25.92 56.99
N PHE A 310 -2.01 26.81 57.48
CA PHE A 310 -1.64 28.11 58.05
C PHE A 310 -1.53 28.07 59.57
N TYR A 311 -1.84 26.93 60.21
CA TYR A 311 -1.65 26.79 61.64
C TYR A 311 -0.14 26.83 61.96
N TRP A 312 0.24 27.61 62.98
CA TRP A 312 1.65 27.96 63.22
C TRP A 312 2.63 26.77 63.30
N PRO A 313 2.30 25.59 63.88
CA PRO A 313 3.19 24.43 63.88
C PRO A 313 3.38 23.87 62.47
N VAL A 314 2.33 23.86 61.65
CA VAL A 314 2.38 23.37 60.26
C VAL A 314 3.19 24.31 59.40
N ALA A 315 2.98 25.63 59.55
CA ALA A 315 3.77 26.65 58.86
C ALA A 315 5.26 26.56 59.23
N LEU A 316 5.58 26.37 60.52
CA LEU A 316 6.95 26.20 61.00
C LEU A 316 7.62 24.95 60.42
N LEU A 317 6.91 23.81 60.41
CA LEU A 317 7.42 22.56 59.82
C LEU A 317 7.62 22.68 58.30
N ARG A 318 6.72 23.39 57.60
CA ARG A 318 6.86 23.69 56.16
C ARG A 318 8.09 24.56 55.90
N GLN A 319 8.28 25.62 56.68
CA GLN A 319 9.46 26.49 56.56
C GLN A 319 10.76 25.73 56.83
N PHE A 320 10.78 24.87 57.84
CA PHE A 320 11.93 24.00 58.13
C PHE A 320 12.23 23.04 56.98
N ARG A 321 11.19 22.40 56.42
CA ARG A 321 11.32 21.56 55.24
C ARG A 321 11.94 22.35 54.08
N ASP A 322 11.42 23.54 53.79
CA ASP A 322 11.82 24.32 52.63
C ASP A 322 13.25 24.87 52.75
N GLN A 323 13.64 25.32 53.95
CA GLN A 323 14.95 25.94 54.16
C GLN A 323 16.07 24.93 54.49
N TYR A 324 15.75 23.83 55.18
CA TYR A 324 16.76 22.87 55.66
C TYR A 324 16.68 21.52 54.96
N LEU A 325 15.50 20.96 54.71
CA LEU A 325 15.39 19.63 54.10
C LEU A 325 15.54 19.69 52.57
N LEU A 326 14.86 20.60 51.89
CA LEU A 326 14.93 20.72 50.42
C LEU A 326 16.26 21.33 49.95
N ASN A 327 17.01 22.00 50.81
CA ASN A 327 18.33 22.55 50.46
C ASN A 327 19.46 21.50 50.48
N ASN A 328 19.18 20.26 50.91
CA ASN A 328 20.16 19.17 51.00
C ASN A 328 19.72 17.95 50.20
N SER A 329 20.64 17.31 49.46
CA SER A 329 20.34 16.16 48.59
C SER A 329 19.64 15.01 49.33
N TRP A 330 20.09 14.69 50.55
CA TRP A 330 19.47 13.67 51.41
C TRP A 330 18.06 14.06 51.89
N GLY A 331 17.84 15.34 52.19
CA GLY A 331 16.53 15.81 52.63
C GLY A 331 15.51 15.77 51.49
N ARG A 332 15.91 16.01 50.23
CA ARG A 332 15.05 15.83 49.06
C ARG A 332 14.57 14.38 48.88
N ILE A 333 15.48 13.40 49.03
CA ILE A 333 15.13 11.97 48.94
C ILE A 333 14.09 11.61 50.02
N LEU A 334 14.33 12.01 51.27
CA LEU A 334 13.43 11.74 52.39
C LEU A 334 12.05 12.41 52.19
N VAL A 335 12.05 13.67 51.78
CA VAL A 335 10.82 14.42 51.52
C VAL A 335 10.03 13.81 50.34
N ASN A 336 10.71 13.33 49.30
CA ASN A 336 10.05 12.66 48.18
C ASN A 336 9.41 11.32 48.59
N TYR A 337 10.11 10.50 49.37
CA TYR A 337 9.55 9.26 49.94
C TYR A 337 8.33 9.56 50.81
N TYR A 338 8.43 10.57 51.67
CA TYR A 338 7.31 11.07 52.46
C TYR A 338 6.12 11.42 51.56
N TYR A 339 6.31 12.18 50.47
CA TYR A 339 5.21 12.54 49.57
C TYR A 339 4.60 11.38 48.80
N GLN A 340 5.35 10.33 48.51
CA GLN A 340 4.82 9.16 47.82
C GLN A 340 3.91 8.31 48.72
N LYS A 341 4.22 8.22 50.03
CA LYS A 341 3.54 7.30 50.96
C LYS A 341 2.57 7.97 51.93
N SER A 342 2.78 9.24 52.26
CA SER A 342 2.02 9.95 53.28
C SER A 342 0.57 10.32 52.93
N PRO A 343 0.17 10.56 51.66
CA PRO A 343 -1.20 10.99 51.36
C PRO A 343 -2.27 10.02 51.87
N ALA A 344 -2.07 8.70 51.69
CA ALA A 344 -3.00 7.69 52.17
C ALA A 344 -3.10 7.67 53.70
N LEU A 345 -1.96 7.81 54.39
CA LEU A 345 -1.92 7.89 55.85
C LEU A 345 -2.58 9.19 56.37
N ALA A 346 -2.36 10.30 55.69
CA ALA A 346 -2.94 11.59 56.04
C ALA A 346 -4.46 11.59 55.92
N ALA A 347 -5.02 10.92 54.91
CA ALA A 347 -6.47 10.76 54.76
C ALA A 347 -7.09 10.03 55.96
N ILE A 348 -6.46 8.94 56.42
CA ILE A 348 -6.90 8.18 57.60
C ILE A 348 -6.82 9.04 58.89
N ILE A 349 -5.76 9.83 59.03
CA ILE A 349 -5.58 10.74 60.17
C ILE A 349 -6.64 11.86 60.17
N ALA A 350 -6.99 12.39 59.00
CA ALA A 350 -7.93 13.51 58.88
C ALA A 350 -9.36 13.14 59.33
N GLU A 351 -9.75 11.87 59.25
CA GLU A 351 -11.08 11.39 59.63
C GLU A 351 -11.22 11.07 61.13
N SER A 352 -10.12 10.97 61.88
CA SER A 352 -10.12 10.46 63.26
C SER A 352 -9.54 11.47 64.27
N GLU A 353 -10.40 12.05 65.12
CA GLU A 353 -9.98 12.96 66.20
C GLU A 353 -8.96 12.36 67.20
N PRO A 354 -9.09 11.10 67.68
CA PRO A 354 -8.06 10.53 68.56
C PRO A 354 -6.72 10.35 67.85
N LEU A 355 -6.73 10.01 66.56
CA LEU A 355 -5.52 9.85 65.76
C LEU A 355 -4.84 11.20 65.50
N LYS A 356 -5.61 12.26 65.24
CA LYS A 356 -5.10 13.64 65.18
C LYS A 356 -4.43 14.03 66.50
N GLY A 357 -5.06 13.75 67.63
CA GLY A 357 -4.49 14.02 68.96
C GLY A 357 -3.15 13.33 69.18
N MET A 358 -3.04 12.05 68.80
CA MET A 358 -1.81 11.28 68.88
C MET A 358 -0.72 11.85 67.97
N VAL A 359 -1.05 12.21 66.73
CA VAL A 359 -0.09 12.81 65.80
C VAL A 359 0.38 14.19 66.30
N ARG A 360 -0.50 15.02 66.87
CA ARG A 360 -0.12 16.31 67.48
C ARG A 360 0.86 16.09 68.64
N LEU A 361 0.61 15.09 69.49
CA LEU A 361 1.51 14.75 70.60
C LEU A 361 2.89 14.30 70.10
N LEU A 362 2.93 13.45 69.08
CA LEU A 362 4.17 12.97 68.47
C LEU A 362 4.94 14.08 67.74
N LEU A 363 4.24 15.02 67.12
CA LEU A 363 4.86 16.16 66.43
C LEU A 363 5.29 17.27 67.39
N ALA A 364 4.69 17.39 68.57
CA ALA A 364 5.00 18.44 69.56
C ALA A 364 6.50 18.58 69.89
N PRO A 365 7.27 17.51 70.21
CA PRO A 365 8.71 17.65 70.47
C PRO A 365 9.49 18.10 69.23
N ILE A 366 9.09 17.67 68.04
CA ILE A 366 9.71 18.07 66.77
C ILE A 366 9.45 19.55 66.51
N VAL A 367 8.20 20.00 66.66
CA VAL A 367 7.81 21.42 66.52
C VAL A 367 8.58 22.28 67.51
N ALA A 368 8.67 21.88 68.77
CA ALA A 368 9.42 22.61 69.79
C ALA A 368 10.93 22.68 69.46
N GLY A 369 11.53 21.57 69.01
CA GLY A 369 12.92 21.54 68.58
C GLY A 369 13.19 22.46 67.38
N VAL A 370 12.35 22.39 66.35
CA VAL A 370 12.43 23.28 65.17
C VAL A 370 12.26 24.74 65.58
N TYR A 371 11.33 25.05 66.50
CA TYR A 371 11.13 26.40 67.01
C TYR A 371 12.38 26.96 67.70
N LEU A 372 13.08 26.13 68.49
CA LEU A 372 14.34 26.52 69.12
C LEU A 372 15.48 26.74 68.11
N ILE A 373 15.50 26.03 66.99
CA ILE A 373 16.47 26.26 65.90
C ILE A 373 16.30 27.67 65.31
N TYR A 374 15.05 28.12 65.11
CA TYR A 374 14.75 29.47 64.62
C TYR A 374 14.87 30.56 65.70
N HIS A 375 14.87 30.19 66.98
CA HIS A 375 14.98 31.10 68.11
C HIS A 375 16.10 30.71 69.09
N PRO A 376 17.38 30.73 68.65
CA PRO A 376 18.52 30.29 69.46
C PRO A 376 18.72 31.17 70.71
N TRP A 377 18.23 32.41 70.68
CA TRP A 377 18.24 33.34 71.81
C TRP A 377 17.48 32.80 73.02
N LEU A 378 16.44 31.96 72.83
CA LEU A 378 15.70 31.36 73.95
C LEU A 378 16.57 30.42 74.78
N LEU A 379 17.48 29.68 74.14
CA LEU A 379 18.44 28.81 74.84
C LEU A 379 19.47 29.62 75.63
N LEU A 380 19.93 30.74 75.06
CA LEU A 380 20.80 31.67 75.76
C LEU A 380 20.10 32.31 76.97
N LEU A 381 18.84 32.69 76.82
CA LEU A 381 18.03 33.28 77.90
C LEU A 381 17.77 32.28 79.03
N MET A 382 17.50 31.01 78.69
CA MET A 382 17.34 29.95 79.68
C MET A 382 18.66 29.66 80.41
N GLY A 383 19.78 29.70 79.70
CA GLY A 383 21.13 29.58 80.27
C GLY A 383 21.48 30.74 81.21
N THR A 384 21.17 31.98 80.84
CA THR A 384 21.42 33.15 81.70
C THR A 384 20.51 33.18 82.92
N ILE A 385 19.24 32.75 82.80
CA ILE A 385 18.33 32.60 83.94
C ILE A 385 18.82 31.50 84.88
N LEU A 386 19.30 30.36 84.37
CA LEU A 386 19.90 29.29 85.18
C LEU A 386 21.18 29.75 85.89
N LEU A 387 22.05 30.49 85.20
CA LEU A 387 23.25 31.07 85.79
C LEU A 387 22.91 32.14 86.85
N ALA A 388 21.90 32.98 86.60
CA ALA A 388 21.39 33.95 87.57
C ALA A 388 20.76 33.26 88.79
N PHE A 389 20.03 32.16 88.58
CA PHE A 389 19.46 31.34 89.65
C PHE A 389 20.55 30.64 90.48
N CYS A 390 21.59 30.10 89.83
CA CYS A 390 22.77 29.54 90.49
C CYS A 390 23.56 30.60 91.26
N ALA A 391 23.72 31.80 90.70
CA ALA A 391 24.38 32.92 91.37
C ALA A 391 23.57 33.43 92.57
N PHE A 392 22.24 33.49 92.46
CA PHE A 392 21.32 33.84 93.55
C PHE A 392 21.34 32.80 94.67
N ARG A 393 21.36 31.50 94.35
CA ARG A 393 21.54 30.45 95.37
C ARG A 393 22.89 30.54 96.09
N ARG A 394 23.97 30.89 95.38
CA ARG A 394 25.29 31.13 95.99
C ARG A 394 25.29 32.33 96.95
N THR A 395 24.63 33.44 96.61
CA THR A 395 24.59 34.62 97.49
C THR A 395 23.71 34.43 98.72
N VAL A 396 22.67 33.59 98.65
CA VAL A 396 21.87 33.22 99.84
C VAL A 396 22.67 32.29 100.77
N SER A 397 23.43 31.33 100.23
CA SER A 397 24.25 30.42 101.06
C SER A 397 25.44 31.09 101.77
N ILE A 398 25.92 32.25 101.29
CA ILE A 398 27.01 33.01 101.92
C ILE A 398 26.49 33.92 103.05
N LYS A 399 25.17 34.15 103.15
CA LYS A 399 24.57 34.98 104.22
C LYS A 399 24.15 34.18 105.46
N GLU A 400 24.25 32.85 105.43
CA GLU A 400 23.85 31.95 106.54
C GLU A 400 25.02 31.22 107.22
N GLY A 401 26.27 31.53 106.88
CA GLY A 401 27.48 31.09 107.59
C GLY A 401 28.31 32.27 108.05
#